data_AF-A0A960F065-F1
#
_entry.id   AF-A0A960F065-F1
#
_cell.length_a   1.000
_cell.length_b   1.000
_cell.length_c   1.000
_cell.angle_alpha   90.00
_cell.angle_beta   90.00
_cell.angle_gamma   90.00
#
_symmetry.space_group_name_H-M   'P 1'
#
loop_
_entity.id
_entity.type
_entity.pdbx_description
1 polymer ?
#
loop_
_entity_poly.entity_id
_entity_poly.type
_entity_poly.pdbx_seq_one_letter_code
_entity_poly.pdbx_strand_id
1 'polypeptide(L)'
;MSDSPHQFLQPPGWKRAKGYANGVVAEGRTVYLGGMIGWNGQQQFETDDFVGQFRQCLQNIVDVLAEAGAGPEHLVRLTWYVTSRDEYLENLAGIGQAYREVIGRHFPAMAVVQVVA
;
A
#
# COMPACT_ATOMS: atom_id res chain seq x y z
N MET A 1 18.00 2.72 -4.40
CA MET A 1 17.26 1.73 -5.22
C MET A 1 16.49 0.88 -4.22
N SER A 2 15.23 0.54 -4.47
CA SER A 2 14.46 -0.28 -3.52
C SER A 2 15.08 -1.68 -3.49
N ASP A 3 15.28 -2.25 -2.30
CA ASP A 3 15.76 -3.63 -2.08
C ASP A 3 14.73 -4.70 -2.51
N SER A 4 13.81 -4.32 -3.42
CA SER A 4 12.78 -5.18 -3.97
C SER A 4 13.40 -6.30 -4.79
N PRO A 5 13.02 -7.57 -4.56
CA PRO A 5 13.41 -8.67 -5.45
C PRO A 5 12.67 -8.60 -6.80
N HIS A 6 11.65 -7.75 -6.93
CA HIS A 6 10.79 -7.66 -8.11
C HIS A 6 11.31 -6.66 -9.15
N GLN A 7 11.03 -6.95 -10.43
CA GLN A 7 11.35 -6.06 -11.53
C GLN A 7 10.18 -5.10 -11.82
N PHE A 8 10.46 -3.80 -11.79
CA PHE A 8 9.49 -2.78 -12.20
C PHE A 8 9.49 -2.57 -13.70
N LEU A 9 8.30 -2.58 -14.30
CA LEU A 9 8.09 -2.35 -15.73
C LEU A 9 7.79 -0.88 -16.00
N GLN A 10 8.50 -0.30 -16.97
CA GLN A 10 8.30 1.06 -17.45
C GLN A 10 8.44 1.06 -18.98
N PRO A 11 7.35 1.26 -19.74
CA PRO A 11 7.44 1.34 -21.20
C PRO A 11 8.37 2.48 -21.65
N PRO A 12 9.16 2.29 -22.73
CA PRO A 12 9.95 3.36 -23.32
C PRO A 12 9.09 4.56 -23.73
N GLY A 13 9.56 5.78 -23.45
CA GLY A 13 8.88 7.03 -23.79
C GLY A 13 7.78 7.47 -22.81
N TRP A 14 7.37 6.65 -21.85
CA TRP A 14 6.40 7.05 -20.84
C TRP A 14 7.04 7.92 -19.75
N LYS A 15 6.29 8.89 -19.21
CA LYS A 15 6.70 9.57 -17.97
C LYS A 15 6.83 8.56 -16.84
N ARG A 16 7.79 8.78 -15.95
CA ARG A 16 7.97 7.93 -14.75
C ARG A 16 6.74 8.03 -13.86
N ALA A 17 6.18 6.88 -13.49
CA ALA A 17 5.10 6.81 -12.51
C ALA A 17 5.56 7.35 -11.15
N LYS A 18 4.66 8.04 -10.43
CA LYS A 18 4.94 8.64 -9.13
C LYS A 18 4.05 7.98 -8.08
N GLY A 19 4.68 7.35 -7.12
CA GLY A 19 3.98 6.69 -6.02
C GLY A 19 3.34 5.36 -6.41
N TYR A 20 3.60 4.79 -7.58
CA TYR A 20 3.21 3.44 -8.00
C TYR A 20 4.12 2.97 -9.15
N ALA A 21 4.08 1.69 -9.51
CA ALA A 21 4.71 1.15 -10.71
C ALA A 21 3.70 0.90 -11.83
N ASN A 22 4.08 1.16 -13.09
CA ASN A 22 3.23 0.86 -14.25
C ASN A 22 3.03 -0.66 -14.45
N GLY A 23 3.96 -1.48 -13.96
CA GLY A 23 3.82 -2.92 -13.84
C GLY A 23 4.94 -3.52 -12.98
N VAL A 24 4.76 -4.76 -12.53
CA VAL A 24 5.73 -5.51 -11.72
C VAL A 24 5.80 -6.93 -12.25
N VAL A 25 7.01 -7.42 -12.52
CA VAL A 25 7.30 -8.85 -12.71
C VAL A 25 7.84 -9.39 -11.39
N ALA A 26 7.24 -10.47 -10.91
CA ALA A 26 7.57 -11.11 -9.65
C ALA A 26 7.57 -12.63 -9.83
N GLU A 27 8.42 -13.32 -9.09
CA GLU A 27 8.55 -14.78 -9.11
C GLU A 27 8.63 -15.31 -7.67
N GLY A 28 8.14 -16.54 -7.43
CA GLY A 28 8.21 -17.20 -6.12
C GLY A 28 6.84 -17.50 -5.49
N ARG A 29 6.81 -17.65 -4.17
CA ARG A 29 5.59 -17.94 -3.40
C ARG A 29 4.69 -16.71 -3.34
N THR A 30 3.41 -16.89 -3.64
CA THR A 30 2.41 -15.83 -3.53
C THR A 30 1.70 -15.90 -2.17
N VAL A 31 1.52 -14.73 -1.55
CA VAL A 31 0.78 -14.55 -0.30
C VAL A 31 -0.37 -13.60 -0.60
N TYR A 32 -1.60 -14.05 -0.39
CA TYR A 32 -2.80 -13.26 -0.61
C TYR A 32 -3.35 -12.79 0.73
N LEU A 33 -3.37 -11.48 0.94
CA LEU A 33 -3.92 -10.87 2.14
C LEU A 33 -5.43 -10.63 1.97
N GLY A 34 -6.16 -10.70 3.07
CA GLY A 34 -7.53 -10.19 3.12
C GLY A 34 -7.57 -8.66 2.98
N GLY A 35 -8.78 -8.10 2.93
CA GLY A 35 -8.96 -6.65 2.99
C GLY A 35 -8.56 -6.13 4.36
N MET A 36 -7.44 -5.41 4.43
CA MET A 36 -6.99 -4.75 5.66
C MET A 36 -7.72 -3.42 5.83
N ILE A 37 -8.15 -3.12 7.05
CA ILE A 37 -8.79 -1.85 7.44
C ILE A 37 -8.06 -1.26 8.65
N GLY A 38 -8.42 -0.03 9.03
CA GLY A 38 -7.73 0.78 10.04
C GLY A 38 -7.92 0.36 11.50
N TRP A 39 -8.34 -0.87 11.78
CA TRP A 39 -8.45 -1.39 13.15
C TRP A 39 -7.14 -2.04 13.64
N ASN A 40 -6.97 -2.16 14.95
CA ASN A 40 -5.84 -2.86 15.57
C ASN A 40 -6.08 -4.39 15.62
N GLY A 41 -5.14 -5.14 16.20
CA GLY A 41 -5.25 -6.60 16.37
C GLY A 41 -6.37 -7.06 17.32
N GLN A 42 -7.01 -6.14 18.04
CA GLN A 42 -8.17 -6.35 18.91
C GLN A 42 -9.48 -5.92 18.24
N GLN A 43 -9.45 -5.62 16.94
CA GLN A 43 -10.61 -5.18 16.15
C GLN A 43 -11.19 -3.82 16.60
N GLN A 44 -10.33 -2.92 17.08
CA GLN A 44 -10.72 -1.59 17.54
C GLN A 44 -10.13 -0.52 16.62
N PHE A 45 -10.93 0.50 16.29
CA PHE A 45 -10.44 1.70 15.63
C PHE A 45 -9.86 2.65 16.68
N GLU A 46 -8.55 2.87 16.61
CA GLU A 46 -7.83 3.78 17.52
C GLU A 46 -8.04 5.26 17.17
N THR A 47 -8.59 5.53 15.99
CA THR A 47 -8.79 6.87 15.46
C THR A 47 -9.84 6.89 14.35
N ASP A 48 -10.55 8.01 14.26
CA ASP A 48 -11.45 8.33 13.15
C ASP A 48 -10.75 9.14 12.04
N ASP A 49 -9.47 9.50 12.22
CA ASP A 49 -8.67 10.21 11.23
C ASP A 49 -8.28 9.28 10.06
N PHE A 50 -8.52 9.76 8.83
CA PHE A 50 -8.21 9.02 7.60
C PHE A 50 -6.75 8.57 7.53
N VAL A 51 -5.80 9.47 7.83
CA VAL A 51 -4.36 9.16 7.72
C VAL A 51 -3.93 8.18 8.81
N GLY A 52 -4.51 8.30 10.01
CA GLY A 52 -4.33 7.37 11.10
C GLY A 52 -4.81 5.95 10.76
N GLN A 53 -6.02 5.82 10.24
CA GLN A 53 -6.55 4.54 9.77
C GLN A 53 -5.75 3.97 8.59
N PHE A 54 -5.32 4.82 7.65
CA PHE A 54 -4.47 4.43 6.54
C PHE A 54 -3.13 3.86 7.05
N ARG A 55 -2.48 4.52 8.01
CA ARG A 55 -1.25 4.03 8.64
C ARG A 55 -1.46 2.67 9.30
N GLN A 56 -2.54 2.51 10.07
CA GLN A 56 -2.85 1.23 10.73
C GLN A 56 -3.10 0.12 9.71
N CYS A 57 -3.80 0.42 8.61
CA CYS A 57 -4.03 -0.54 7.52
C CYS A 57 -2.69 -1.01 6.90
N LEU A 58 -1.74 -0.10 6.66
CA LEU A 58 -0.41 -0.47 6.18
C LEU A 58 0.35 -1.32 7.19
N GLN A 59 0.26 -1.01 8.50
CA GLN A 59 0.91 -1.81 9.54
C GLN A 59 0.36 -3.24 9.54
N ASN A 60 -0.97 -3.38 9.47
CA ASN A 60 -1.63 -4.69 9.39
C ASN A 60 -1.15 -5.49 8.17
N ILE A 61 -0.92 -4.84 7.02
CA ILE A 61 -0.34 -5.50 5.83
C ILE A 61 1.06 -6.04 6.14
N VAL A 62 1.92 -5.23 6.75
CA VAL A 62 3.30 -5.63 7.09
C VAL A 62 3.31 -6.77 8.10
N ASP A 63 2.47 -6.70 9.13
CA ASP A 63 2.37 -7.71 10.17
C ASP A 63 1.93 -9.07 9.58
N VAL A 64 0.94 -9.08 8.69
CA VAL A 64 0.49 -10.32 8.02
C VAL A 64 1.53 -10.86 7.03
N LEU A 65 2.28 -9.99 6.34
CA LEU A 65 3.39 -10.43 5.49
C LEU A 65 4.50 -11.10 6.31
N ALA A 66 4.78 -10.60 7.52
CA ALA A 66 5.81 -11.13 8.39
C ALA A 66 5.55 -12.60 8.80
N GLU A 67 4.29 -13.01 8.96
CA GLU A 67 3.90 -14.41 9.20
C GLU A 67 4.33 -15.35 8.06
N ALA A 68 4.49 -14.82 6.85
CA ALA A 68 5.02 -15.54 5.70
C ALA A 68 6.53 -15.28 5.48
N GLY A 69 7.23 -14.66 6.42
CA GLY A 69 8.63 -14.26 6.28
C GLY A 69 8.87 -13.25 5.15
N ALA A 70 7.84 -12.47 4.79
CA ALA A 70 7.91 -11.42 3.78
C ALA A 70 7.88 -10.03 4.43
N GLY A 71 8.28 -9.02 3.66
CA GLY A 71 8.36 -7.62 4.09
C GLY A 71 7.78 -6.66 3.04
N PRO A 72 7.75 -5.34 3.33
CA PRO A 72 7.16 -4.35 2.43
C PRO A 72 7.72 -4.35 1.01
N GLU A 73 9.02 -4.61 0.86
CA GLU A 73 9.73 -4.73 -0.43
C GLU A 73 9.26 -5.91 -1.29
N HIS A 74 8.54 -6.86 -0.71
CA HIS A 74 7.96 -8.01 -1.40
C HIS A 74 6.56 -7.73 -1.96
N LEU A 75 5.97 -6.57 -1.69
CA LEU A 75 4.66 -6.21 -2.25
C LEU A 75 4.71 -6.16 -3.78
N VAL A 76 3.71 -6.76 -4.43
CA VAL A 76 3.62 -6.78 -5.91
C VAL A 76 2.46 -5.94 -6.41
N ARG A 77 1.37 -5.89 -5.63
CA ARG A 77 0.16 -5.14 -5.96
C ARG A 77 -0.57 -4.70 -4.70
N LEU A 78 -1.06 -3.46 -4.69
CA LEU A 78 -2.07 -2.99 -3.73
C LEU A 78 -3.32 -2.51 -4.47
N THR A 79 -4.48 -2.63 -3.83
CA THR A 79 -5.73 -2.04 -4.30
C THR A 79 -6.39 -1.38 -3.11
N TRP A 80 -6.58 -0.07 -3.18
CA TRP A 80 -7.14 0.72 -2.09
C TRP A 80 -8.58 1.06 -2.42
N TYR A 81 -9.46 0.74 -1.48
CA TYR A 81 -10.85 1.16 -1.51
C TYR A 81 -11.01 2.28 -0.50
N VAL A 82 -11.46 3.44 -0.97
CA VAL A 82 -11.72 4.61 -0.13
C VAL A 82 -13.19 4.99 -0.24
N THR A 83 -13.79 5.54 0.81
CA THR A 83 -15.19 5.99 0.80
C THR A 83 -15.34 7.39 0.23
N SER A 84 -14.30 8.23 0.35
CA SER A 84 -14.24 9.60 -0.18
C SER A 84 -12.95 9.85 -0.95
N ARG A 85 -13.07 10.16 -2.24
CA ARG A 85 -11.92 10.61 -3.06
C ARG A 85 -11.44 11.99 -2.64
N ASP A 86 -12.34 12.87 -2.20
CA ASP A 86 -11.99 14.24 -1.84
C ASP A 86 -11.13 14.24 -0.58
N GLU A 87 -11.53 13.49 0.45
CA GLU A 87 -10.74 13.29 1.67
C GLU A 87 -9.37 12.68 1.37
N TYR A 88 -9.31 11.69 0.47
CA TYR A 88 -8.03 11.11 0.01
C TYR A 88 -7.12 12.16 -0.65
N LEU A 89 -7.68 13.02 -1.52
CA LEU A 89 -6.92 14.05 -2.23
C LEU A 89 -6.44 15.17 -1.30
N GLU A 90 -7.25 15.55 -0.33
CA GLU A 90 -6.91 16.55 0.69
C GLU A 90 -5.77 16.07 1.61
N ASN A 91 -5.65 14.75 1.80
CA ASN A 91 -4.69 14.14 2.71
C ASN A 91 -3.43 13.54 2.06
N LEU A 92 -3.16 13.78 0.77
CA LEU A 92 -2.04 13.18 0.03
C LEU A 92 -0.67 13.32 0.71
N ALA A 93 -0.42 14.45 1.38
CA ALA A 93 0.83 14.67 2.10
C ALA A 93 0.98 13.71 3.30
N GLY A 94 -0.07 13.60 4.12
CA GLY A 94 -0.11 12.69 5.28
C GLY A 94 -0.07 11.23 4.86
N ILE A 95 -0.83 10.86 3.83
CA ILE A 95 -0.80 9.52 3.21
C ILE A 95 0.61 9.18 2.74
N GLY A 96 1.25 10.08 2.00
CA GLY A 96 2.60 9.88 1.49
C GLY A 96 3.66 9.79 2.60
N GLN A 97 3.47 10.47 3.72
CA GLN A 97 4.33 10.35 4.90
C GLN A 97 4.13 9.00 5.58
N ALA A 98 2.89 8.65 5.95
CA ALA A 98 2.55 7.38 6.59
C ALA A 98 3.01 6.18 5.75
N TYR A 99 2.82 6.24 4.43
CA TYR A 99 3.30 5.20 3.52
C TYR A 99 4.81 5.02 3.59
N ARG A 100 5.59 6.11 3.57
CA ARG A 100 7.06 6.02 3.64
C ARG A 100 7.56 5.57 5.02
N GLU A 101 6.85 5.90 6.09
CA GLU A 101 7.15 5.45 7.44
C GLU A 101 6.99 3.93 7.57
N VAL A 102 5.91 3.37 7.02
CA VAL A 102 5.58 1.94 7.18
C VAL A 102 6.14 1.05 6.07
N ILE A 103 5.99 1.46 4.81
CA ILE A 103 6.36 0.67 3.61
C ILE A 103 7.73 1.08 3.04
N GLY A 104 8.22 2.26 3.41
CA GLY A 104 9.46 2.79 2.84
C GLY A 104 9.31 3.28 1.40
N ARG A 105 10.40 3.16 0.62
CA ARG A 105 10.46 3.64 -0.78
C ARG A 105 10.19 2.53 -1.79
N HIS A 106 9.25 1.65 -1.48
CA HIS A 106 8.79 0.57 -2.34
C HIS A 106 7.38 0.89 -2.86
N PHE A 107 7.18 0.92 -4.17
CA PHE A 107 5.92 1.33 -4.80
C PHE A 107 5.48 0.27 -5.82
N PRO A 108 4.66 -0.71 -5.41
CA PRO A 108 4.20 -1.79 -6.30
C PRO A 108 3.21 -1.26 -7.36
N ALA A 109 2.64 -2.16 -8.16
CA ALA A 109 1.48 -1.80 -8.98
C ALA A 109 0.31 -1.43 -8.06
N MET A 110 -0.38 -0.32 -8.32
CA MET A 110 -1.45 0.15 -7.43
C MET A 110 -2.66 0.69 -8.17
N ALA A 111 -3.81 0.56 -7.51
CA ALA A 111 -5.06 1.21 -7.89
C ALA A 111 -5.73 1.78 -6.63
N VAL A 112 -6.38 2.94 -6.77
CA VAL A 112 -7.21 3.56 -5.74
C VAL A 112 -8.59 3.78 -6.34
N VAL A 113 -9.63 3.29 -5.67
CA VAL A 113 -11.00 3.32 -6.15
C VAL A 113 -11.91 3.84 -5.04
N GLN A 114 -12.76 4.81 -5.37
CA GLN A 114 -13.83 5.20 -4.46
C GLN A 114 -14.96 4.17 -4.50
N VAL A 115 -15.43 3.74 -3.33
CA VAL A 115 -16.57 2.83 -3.16
C VAL A 115 -17.66 3.48 -2.31
N VAL A 116 -18.87 2.96 -2.39
CA VAL A 116 -19.99 3.39 -1.53
C VAL A 116 -19.84 2.72 -0.16
N ALA A 117 -20.07 3.49 0.91
CA ALA A 117 -20.05 3.02 2.29
C ALA A 117 -21.33 2.23 2.65
#